data_AF-A0A8X7UBJ0-F1
#
_entry.id   AF-A0A8X7UBJ0-F1
#
_cell.length_a   1.000
_cell.length_b   1.000
_cell.length_c   1.000
_cell.angle_alpha   90.00
_cell.angle_beta   90.00
_cell.angle_gamma   90.00
#
_symmetry.space_group_name_H-M   'P 1'
#
loop_
_entity.id
_entity.type
_entity.pdbx_description
1 polymer ?
#
loop_
_entity_poly.entity_id
_entity_poly.type
_entity_poly.pdbx_seq_one_letter_code
_entity_poly.pdbx_strand_id
1 'polypeptide(L)'
;MAVPEIKDVERGEIVSRVEGLGNPLLKKVADQDDVEESEINESYFMVLFSTFVAVCGSFEFGSCVGYSAPTQSSIRQDLNLSLAEFSMFGSILTIGAMLGAVMSGHISDLTGRKGAMRTSACFCITGWLAVFFSKSALLLDVGRFFTGYGIGVFSYVVPVYIAEISPKNLRGALTTLNQLMIVIGSSVSFLIGSLISWKILALTGLAPCIVLLFGLCFIPESPRWLAKAGREKEFRVALQKLRGRDTDITNEAEDIQASIQALEILPKARIQDLVSKKYSRSVIIGVSLMVFQQFVGINGIGFYASETFVKAGLSSGKLGTIAIACVQVPITVLGTVLIDKCGRRPLIMISSGGIFLGCILTGTSFFLKGQSLLLEWVPFLAVGGVLIYIAAFSIGMGPVPWVIMSEIFPINVKGIAGSLVVLVNWSGAWAVSYTFNFLMSWTSPGTFYMYSAFAAMTIIFVAKMVPETKGKTLEEIQASIRRDISRKMQSEDSSFFGW
;
A
#
# COMPACT_ATOMS: atom_id res chain seq x y z
N MET A 1 46.24 34.02 -25.90
CA MET A 1 47.42 34.55 -25.19
C MET A 1 47.79 33.53 -24.13
N ALA A 2 49.06 33.13 -24.13
CA ALA A 2 49.59 31.97 -23.44
C ALA A 2 49.93 32.25 -21.95
N VAL A 3 50.02 31.16 -21.19
CA VAL A 3 50.57 30.99 -19.84
C VAL A 3 52.04 31.48 -19.78
N PRO A 4 52.62 31.77 -18.60
CA PRO A 4 53.34 30.68 -17.91
C PRO A 4 53.28 30.67 -16.36
N GLU A 5 53.53 29.47 -15.84
CA GLU A 5 53.84 29.05 -14.47
C GLU A 5 55.06 29.77 -13.86
N ILE A 6 55.22 29.71 -12.53
CA ILE A 6 56.46 29.32 -11.84
C ILE A 6 56.12 28.82 -10.41
N LYS A 7 56.69 27.67 -10.07
CA LYS A 7 56.73 26.97 -8.76
C LYS A 7 57.97 27.38 -7.96
N ASP A 8 57.97 26.97 -6.68
CA ASP A 8 59.08 26.66 -5.76
C ASP A 8 59.13 27.57 -4.51
N VAL A 9 58.63 27.11 -3.35
CA VAL A 9 59.22 26.21 -2.32
C VAL A 9 60.35 26.86 -1.52
N GLU A 10 60.10 27.20 -0.25
CA GLU A 10 61.10 27.16 0.81
C GLU A 10 60.47 27.04 2.22
N ARG A 11 61.16 26.28 3.08
CA ARG A 11 60.77 25.80 4.43
C ARG A 11 60.93 26.87 5.52
N GLY A 12 60.24 26.68 6.66
CA GLY A 12 60.74 27.12 7.98
C GLY A 12 59.65 27.43 9.02
N GLU A 13 59.40 26.50 9.95
CA GLU A 13 58.65 26.74 11.19
C GLU A 13 59.38 27.74 12.10
N ILE A 14 58.70 28.75 12.67
CA ILE A 14 58.79 29.19 14.10
C ILE A 14 57.49 29.91 14.52
N VAL A 15 56.61 29.15 15.19
CA VAL A 15 55.87 29.39 16.44
C VAL A 15 55.65 30.83 16.99
N SER A 16 54.40 31.01 17.46
CA SER A 16 53.88 31.89 18.55
C SER A 16 53.41 33.31 18.22
N ARG A 17 52.10 33.46 17.92
CA ARG A 17 51.25 34.50 18.55
C ARG A 17 49.76 34.45 18.20
N VAL A 18 49.10 33.28 18.19
CA VAL A 18 47.62 33.25 18.09
C VAL A 18 47.00 32.11 18.89
N GLU A 19 47.39 31.96 20.17
CA GLU A 19 46.58 31.20 21.13
C GLU A 19 45.80 32.20 21.98
N GLY A 20 44.49 32.32 21.73
CA GLY A 20 43.62 33.13 22.58
C GLY A 20 42.25 33.50 22.01
N LEU A 21 42.05 33.41 20.69
CA LEU A 21 40.80 33.92 20.07
C LEU A 21 40.02 32.90 19.23
N GLY A 22 40.54 31.68 19.00
CA GLY A 22 39.89 30.68 18.15
C GLY A 22 38.87 29.76 18.85
N ASN A 23 39.02 29.50 20.16
CA ASN A 23 38.25 28.45 20.84
C ASN A 23 36.84 28.82 21.37
N PRO A 24 36.49 30.08 21.72
CA PRO A 24 35.13 30.37 22.18
C PRO A 24 34.12 30.47 21.03
N LEU A 25 34.57 30.90 19.84
CA LEU A 25 33.71 31.07 18.67
C LEU A 25 33.45 29.74 17.95
N LEU A 26 34.47 28.89 17.77
CA LEU A 26 34.29 27.55 17.21
C LEU A 26 33.45 26.65 18.13
N LYS A 27 33.60 26.78 19.46
CA LYS A 27 32.78 26.06 20.42
C LYS A 27 31.33 26.60 20.46
N LYS A 28 31.13 27.92 20.32
CA LYS A 28 29.78 28.50 20.18
C LYS A 28 29.10 28.10 18.88
N VAL A 29 29.83 27.99 17.77
CA VAL A 29 29.27 27.57 16.48
C VAL A 29 28.97 26.07 16.51
N ALA A 30 29.86 25.24 17.05
CA ALA A 30 29.58 23.82 17.25
C ALA A 30 28.41 23.58 18.24
N ASP A 31 28.38 24.30 19.37
CA ASP A 31 27.24 24.25 20.30
C ASP A 31 25.96 24.82 19.67
N GLN A 32 26.03 25.78 18.74
CA GLN A 32 24.85 26.30 18.02
C GLN A 32 24.37 25.36 16.92
N ASP A 33 25.27 24.72 16.18
CA ASP A 33 24.94 23.70 15.18
C ASP A 33 24.40 22.44 15.85
N ASP A 34 24.98 22.01 16.99
CA ASP A 34 24.49 20.89 17.80
C ASP A 34 23.13 21.22 18.46
N VAL A 35 22.91 22.47 18.88
CA VAL A 35 21.61 22.93 19.42
C VAL A 35 20.56 23.03 18.31
N GLU A 36 20.86 23.62 17.15
CA GLU A 36 19.93 23.67 16.00
C GLU A 36 19.61 22.26 15.48
N GLU A 37 20.59 21.36 15.37
CA GLU A 37 20.37 19.97 14.95
C GLU A 37 19.58 19.17 16.01
N SER A 38 19.74 19.49 17.30
CA SER A 38 18.93 18.91 18.39
C SER A 38 17.49 19.46 18.45
N GLU A 39 17.29 20.75 18.20
CA GLU A 39 15.96 21.41 18.15
C GLU A 39 15.17 20.95 16.91
N ILE A 40 15.85 20.79 15.76
CA ILE A 40 15.26 20.22 14.54
C ILE A 40 14.90 18.75 14.75
N ASN A 41 15.73 17.97 15.45
CA ASN A 41 15.43 16.57 15.79
C ASN A 41 14.28 16.44 16.79
N GLU A 42 14.19 17.29 17.84
CA GLU A 42 13.05 17.30 18.76
C GLU A 42 11.74 17.71 18.08
N SER A 43 11.78 18.66 17.14
CA SER A 43 10.59 19.16 16.42
C SER A 43 9.87 18.05 15.64
N TYR A 44 10.61 17.14 15.00
CA TYR A 44 10.04 16.06 14.18
C TYR A 44 10.01 14.70 14.87
N PHE A 45 10.71 14.51 16.00
CA PHE A 45 10.76 13.24 16.72
C PHE A 45 9.36 12.67 16.99
N MET A 46 8.45 13.50 17.49
CA MET A 46 7.10 13.04 17.82
C MET A 46 6.31 12.59 16.58
N VAL A 47 6.50 13.26 15.44
CA VAL A 47 5.87 12.88 14.16
C VAL A 47 6.44 11.55 13.67
N LEU A 48 7.77 11.39 13.70
CA LEU A 48 8.43 10.15 13.28
C LEU A 48 8.06 8.99 14.19
N PHE A 49 8.05 9.19 15.50
CA PHE A 49 7.63 8.18 16.48
C PHE A 49 6.15 7.81 16.30
N SER A 50 5.26 8.79 16.12
CA SER A 50 3.84 8.54 15.87
C SER A 50 3.61 7.81 14.55
N THR A 51 4.40 8.13 13.53
CA THR A 51 4.38 7.43 12.24
C THR A 51 4.88 6.00 12.40
N PHE A 52 5.99 5.78 13.10
CA PHE A 52 6.55 4.44 13.37
C PHE A 52 5.52 3.54 14.07
N VAL A 53 4.87 4.05 15.12
CA VAL A 53 3.80 3.32 15.81
C VAL A 53 2.65 3.02 14.86
N ALA A 54 2.18 3.99 14.07
CA ALA A 54 1.06 3.80 13.16
C ALA A 54 1.36 2.75 12.07
N VAL A 55 2.58 2.77 11.49
CA VAL A 55 2.96 1.83 10.43
C VAL A 55 3.19 0.40 10.92
N CYS A 56 3.23 0.14 12.24
CA CYS A 56 3.10 -1.21 12.77
C CYS A 56 1.77 -1.87 12.34
N GLY A 57 0.69 -1.10 12.20
CA GLY A 57 -0.58 -1.58 11.63
C GLY A 57 -0.47 -1.95 10.14
N SER A 58 0.35 -1.20 9.39
CA SER A 58 0.67 -1.51 7.99
C SER A 58 1.53 -2.76 7.85
N PHE A 59 2.51 -2.93 8.74
CA PHE A 59 3.31 -4.16 8.81
C PHE A 59 2.44 -5.37 9.12
N GLU A 60 1.50 -5.21 10.03
CA GLU A 60 0.52 -6.24 10.39
C GLU A 60 -0.38 -6.62 9.20
N PHE A 61 -0.85 -5.64 8.42
CA PHE A 61 -1.53 -5.88 7.15
C PHE A 61 -0.67 -6.77 6.24
N GLY A 62 0.58 -6.38 6.03
CA GLY A 62 1.53 -7.13 5.20
C GLY A 62 1.72 -8.56 5.69
N SER A 63 1.84 -8.72 7.01
CA SER A 63 2.06 -10.02 7.63
C SER A 63 0.86 -10.94 7.46
N CYS A 64 -0.36 -10.41 7.62
CA CYS A 64 -1.59 -11.16 7.37
C CYS A 64 -1.67 -11.68 5.93
N VAL A 65 -1.31 -10.84 4.95
CA VAL A 65 -1.29 -11.21 3.52
C VAL A 65 -0.21 -12.25 3.21
N GLY A 66 1.01 -12.05 3.73
CA GLY A 66 2.15 -12.94 3.46
C GLY A 66 2.10 -14.29 4.19
N TYR A 67 1.27 -14.42 5.23
CA TYR A 67 1.21 -15.64 6.06
C TYR A 67 0.72 -16.89 5.32
N SER A 68 -0.24 -16.75 4.39
CA SER A 68 -0.92 -17.91 3.79
C SER A 68 -0.01 -18.73 2.86
N ALA A 69 0.90 -18.08 2.12
CA ALA A 69 1.70 -18.76 1.11
C ALA A 69 2.68 -19.79 1.66
N PRO A 70 3.55 -19.49 2.65
CA PRO A 70 4.50 -20.47 3.17
C PRO A 70 3.82 -21.55 4.03
N THR A 71 2.61 -21.32 4.52
CA THR A 71 1.94 -22.20 5.49
C THR A 71 0.97 -23.21 4.86
N GLN A 72 0.60 -23.04 3.59
CA GLN A 72 -0.42 -23.85 2.91
C GLN A 72 -0.19 -25.36 3.03
N SER A 73 0.99 -25.84 2.65
CA SER A 73 1.28 -27.28 2.66
C SER A 73 1.25 -27.86 4.09
N SER A 74 1.82 -27.13 5.04
CA SER A 74 1.88 -27.56 6.45
C SER A 74 0.51 -27.59 7.11
N ILE A 75 -0.32 -26.55 6.93
CA ILE A 75 -1.67 -26.49 7.49
C ILE A 75 -2.55 -27.61 6.92
N ARG A 76 -2.49 -27.85 5.60
CA ARG A 76 -3.28 -28.90 4.96
C ARG A 76 -2.89 -30.30 5.42
N GLN A 77 -1.60 -30.55 5.67
CA GLN A 77 -1.13 -31.84 6.20
C GLN A 77 -1.49 -32.01 7.67
N ASP A 78 -1.30 -30.99 8.51
CA ASP A 78 -1.54 -31.08 9.96
C ASP A 78 -3.03 -31.24 10.31
N LEU A 79 -3.91 -30.58 9.55
CA LEU A 79 -5.35 -30.56 9.80
C LEU A 79 -6.18 -31.39 8.79
N ASN A 80 -5.51 -32.09 7.86
CA ASN A 80 -6.14 -32.86 6.77
C ASN A 80 -7.19 -32.05 5.97
N LEU A 81 -6.89 -30.79 5.67
CA LEU A 81 -7.83 -29.89 4.98
C LEU A 81 -7.91 -30.17 3.48
N SER A 82 -9.13 -30.19 2.97
CA SER A 82 -9.43 -30.17 1.54
C SER A 82 -8.93 -28.88 0.87
N LEU A 83 -8.81 -28.90 -0.46
CA LEU A 83 -8.43 -27.71 -1.23
C LEU A 83 -9.47 -26.59 -1.07
N ALA A 84 -10.75 -26.93 -0.96
CA ALA A 84 -11.83 -25.98 -0.79
C ALA A 84 -11.76 -25.29 0.57
N GLU A 85 -11.54 -26.05 1.65
CA GLU A 85 -11.37 -25.49 3.00
C GLU A 85 -10.16 -24.55 3.08
N PHE A 86 -9.02 -24.91 2.50
CA PHE A 86 -7.86 -24.01 2.49
C PHE A 86 -8.08 -22.76 1.62
N SER A 87 -8.81 -22.89 0.51
CA SER A 87 -9.16 -21.75 -0.34
C SER A 87 -10.15 -20.81 0.35
N MET A 88 -11.03 -21.35 1.19
CA MET A 88 -11.87 -20.56 2.09
C MET A 88 -11.01 -19.81 3.11
N PHE A 89 -10.09 -20.49 3.80
CA PHE A 89 -9.14 -19.86 4.73
C PHE A 89 -8.35 -18.70 4.11
N GLY A 90 -7.82 -18.88 2.89
CA GLY A 90 -7.08 -17.83 2.20
C GLY A 90 -7.96 -16.63 1.81
N SER A 91 -9.19 -16.89 1.35
CA SER A 91 -10.10 -15.86 0.84
C SER A 91 -10.95 -15.18 1.90
N ILE A 92 -11.24 -15.81 3.05
CA ILE A 92 -12.08 -15.20 4.09
C ILE A 92 -11.40 -13.98 4.72
N LEU A 93 -10.07 -13.91 4.68
CA LEU A 93 -9.29 -12.72 5.04
C LEU A 93 -9.78 -11.47 4.28
N THR A 94 -10.05 -11.59 2.97
CA THR A 94 -10.48 -10.45 2.16
C THR A 94 -11.94 -10.07 2.41
N ILE A 95 -12.79 -11.02 2.82
CA ILE A 95 -14.15 -10.72 3.29
C ILE A 95 -14.09 -9.94 4.60
N GLY A 96 -13.27 -10.39 5.56
CA GLY A 96 -13.02 -9.65 6.79
C GLY A 96 -12.54 -8.23 6.50
N ALA A 97 -11.55 -8.09 5.60
CA ALA A 97 -11.00 -6.80 5.21
C ALA A 97 -12.03 -5.89 4.51
N MET A 98 -12.93 -6.46 3.70
CA MET A 98 -14.04 -5.73 3.11
C MET A 98 -14.94 -5.09 4.16
N LEU A 99 -15.40 -5.88 5.14
CA LEU A 99 -16.27 -5.40 6.22
C LEU A 99 -15.53 -4.40 7.11
N GLY A 100 -14.28 -4.68 7.45
CA GLY A 100 -13.42 -3.77 8.21
C GLY A 100 -13.25 -2.43 7.49
N ALA A 101 -12.97 -2.44 6.19
CA ALA A 101 -12.78 -1.22 5.41
C ALA A 101 -14.06 -0.38 5.32
N VAL A 102 -15.24 -1.00 5.14
CA VAL A 102 -16.53 -0.27 5.11
C VAL A 102 -16.85 0.35 6.47
N MET A 103 -16.57 -0.36 7.56
CA MET A 103 -16.83 0.12 8.93
C MET A 103 -15.77 1.10 9.44
N SER A 104 -14.57 1.10 8.85
CA SER A 104 -13.42 1.89 9.30
C SER A 104 -13.71 3.39 9.40
N GLY A 105 -14.46 3.96 8.45
CA GLY A 105 -14.82 5.38 8.44
C GLY A 105 -15.69 5.74 9.64
N HIS A 106 -16.70 4.92 9.95
CA HIS A 106 -17.59 5.14 11.08
C HIS A 106 -16.86 4.98 12.42
N ILE A 107 -16.04 3.94 12.55
CA ILE A 107 -15.23 3.69 13.76
C ILE A 107 -14.23 4.85 13.98
N SER A 108 -13.55 5.30 12.93
CA SER A 108 -12.56 6.39 12.98
C SER A 108 -13.17 7.75 13.31
N ASP A 109 -14.39 8.01 12.83
CA ASP A 109 -15.09 9.25 13.14
C ASP A 109 -15.64 9.26 14.58
N LEU A 110 -16.14 8.12 15.09
CA LEU A 110 -16.68 8.03 16.46
C LEU A 110 -15.61 7.95 17.54
N THR A 111 -14.61 7.08 17.36
CA THR A 111 -13.62 6.74 18.40
C THR A 111 -12.29 7.48 18.25
N GLY A 112 -12.13 8.24 17.16
CA GLY A 112 -10.84 8.82 16.77
C GLY A 112 -9.94 7.83 16.04
N ARG A 113 -8.81 8.31 15.55
CA ARG A 113 -7.89 7.51 14.72
C ARG A 113 -7.13 6.52 15.62
N LYS A 114 -6.72 6.92 16.82
CA LYS A 114 -6.11 6.01 17.80
C LYS A 114 -7.11 4.96 18.30
N GLY A 115 -8.35 5.35 18.56
CA GLY A 115 -9.41 4.44 18.98
C GLY A 115 -9.69 3.35 17.94
N ALA A 116 -9.73 3.74 16.66
CA ALA A 116 -9.88 2.82 15.56
C ALA A 116 -8.68 1.87 15.43
N MET A 117 -7.44 2.37 15.48
CA MET A 117 -6.24 1.52 15.47
C MET A 117 -6.19 0.53 16.63
N ARG A 118 -6.63 0.94 17.83
CA ARG A 118 -6.73 0.04 19.00
C ARG A 118 -7.73 -1.09 18.76
N THR A 119 -8.89 -0.74 18.22
CA THR A 119 -9.95 -1.71 17.90
C THR A 119 -9.46 -2.74 16.87
N SER A 120 -8.79 -2.27 15.81
CA SER A 120 -8.16 -3.12 14.80
C SER A 120 -7.12 -4.07 15.39
N ALA A 121 -6.23 -3.57 16.25
CA ALA A 121 -5.19 -4.38 16.88
C ALA A 121 -5.80 -5.48 17.76
N CYS A 122 -6.87 -5.17 18.51
CA CYS A 122 -7.59 -6.19 19.28
C CYS A 122 -8.16 -7.29 18.37
N PHE A 123 -8.79 -6.94 17.24
CA PHE A 123 -9.29 -7.92 16.29
C PHE A 123 -8.16 -8.77 15.69
N CYS A 124 -7.04 -8.18 15.28
CA CYS A 124 -5.88 -8.91 14.81
C CYS A 124 -5.32 -9.88 15.87
N ILE A 125 -5.17 -9.44 17.12
CA ILE A 125 -4.71 -10.29 18.22
C ILE A 125 -5.65 -11.48 18.43
N THR A 126 -6.96 -11.22 18.50
CA THR A 126 -7.94 -12.31 18.62
C THR A 126 -7.89 -13.28 17.45
N GLY A 127 -7.68 -12.77 16.23
CA GLY A 127 -7.56 -13.58 15.03
C GLY A 127 -6.31 -14.45 15.02
N TRP A 128 -5.14 -13.90 15.38
CA TRP A 128 -3.89 -14.66 15.48
C TRP A 128 -3.92 -15.72 16.59
N LEU A 129 -4.50 -15.39 17.75
CA LEU A 129 -4.69 -16.37 18.82
C LEU A 129 -5.63 -17.50 18.38
N ALA A 130 -6.73 -17.18 17.68
CA ALA A 130 -7.63 -18.18 17.12
C ALA A 130 -6.92 -19.10 16.11
N VAL A 131 -6.07 -18.53 15.23
CA VAL A 131 -5.22 -19.32 14.31
C VAL A 131 -4.24 -20.21 15.09
N PHE A 132 -3.57 -19.68 16.12
CA PHE A 132 -2.61 -20.45 16.91
C PHE A 132 -3.25 -21.66 17.63
N PHE A 133 -4.42 -21.45 18.24
CA PHE A 133 -5.17 -22.50 18.94
C PHE A 133 -6.03 -23.37 18.01
N SER A 134 -6.00 -23.13 16.70
CA SER A 134 -6.84 -23.86 15.75
C SER A 134 -6.51 -25.35 15.71
N LYS A 135 -7.56 -26.15 15.82
CA LYS A 135 -7.57 -27.62 15.64
C LYS A 135 -8.58 -28.07 14.59
N SER A 136 -9.32 -27.13 14.00
CA SER A 136 -10.38 -27.37 13.02
C SER A 136 -10.40 -26.25 11.98
N ALA A 137 -10.93 -26.54 10.79
CA ALA A 137 -11.06 -25.58 9.69
C ALA A 137 -11.84 -24.33 10.09
N LEU A 138 -12.96 -24.50 10.80
CA LEU A 138 -13.83 -23.40 11.20
C LEU A 138 -13.14 -22.40 12.14
N LEU A 139 -12.35 -22.88 13.11
CA LEU A 139 -11.63 -21.97 14.02
C LEU A 139 -10.51 -21.21 13.28
N LEU A 140 -9.89 -21.86 12.30
CA LEU A 140 -8.90 -21.25 11.42
C LEU A 140 -9.54 -20.13 10.55
N ASP A 141 -10.71 -20.39 9.97
CA ASP A 141 -11.48 -19.43 9.18
C ASP A 141 -11.95 -18.23 10.01
N VAL A 142 -12.45 -18.48 11.22
CA VAL A 142 -12.84 -17.43 12.18
C VAL A 142 -11.63 -16.55 12.53
N GLY A 143 -10.47 -17.16 12.79
CA GLY A 143 -9.23 -16.41 13.03
C GLY A 143 -8.83 -15.54 11.83
N ARG A 144 -9.00 -16.06 10.61
CA ARG A 144 -8.74 -15.28 9.39
C ARG A 144 -9.73 -14.18 9.12
N PHE A 145 -11.00 -14.39 9.43
CA PHE A 145 -11.99 -13.34 9.34
C PHE A 145 -11.63 -12.16 10.26
N PHE A 146 -11.24 -12.43 11.51
CA PHE A 146 -10.88 -11.38 12.46
C PHE A 146 -9.59 -10.65 12.11
N THR A 147 -8.53 -11.36 11.69
CA THR A 147 -7.32 -10.69 11.15
C THR A 147 -7.67 -9.85 9.92
N GLY A 148 -8.53 -10.37 9.03
CA GLY A 148 -9.07 -9.65 7.88
C GLY A 148 -9.74 -8.34 8.29
N TYR A 149 -10.67 -8.40 9.24
CA TYR A 149 -11.37 -7.23 9.75
C TYR A 149 -10.41 -6.16 10.29
N GLY A 150 -9.41 -6.58 11.08
CA GLY A 150 -8.38 -5.68 11.61
C GLY A 150 -7.61 -4.97 10.52
N ILE A 151 -7.11 -5.71 9.51
CA ILE A 151 -6.33 -5.13 8.41
C ILE A 151 -7.16 -4.23 7.49
N GLY A 152 -8.46 -4.53 7.31
CA GLY A 152 -9.38 -3.67 6.56
C GLY A 152 -9.59 -2.31 7.23
N VAL A 153 -9.60 -2.26 8.56
CA VAL A 153 -9.62 -0.99 9.28
C VAL A 153 -8.25 -0.30 9.22
N PHE A 154 -7.14 -1.03 9.36
CA PHE A 154 -5.80 -0.45 9.24
C PHE A 154 -5.55 0.20 7.87
N SER A 155 -6.06 -0.39 6.78
CA SER A 155 -5.85 0.12 5.43
C SER A 155 -6.39 1.52 5.20
N TYR A 156 -7.37 1.94 6.01
CA TYR A 156 -7.91 3.30 5.99
C TYR A 156 -7.29 4.17 7.08
N VAL A 157 -7.28 3.70 8.32
CA VAL A 157 -6.97 4.54 9.49
C VAL A 157 -5.50 4.95 9.53
N VAL A 158 -4.58 4.03 9.21
CA VAL A 158 -3.14 4.30 9.27
C VAL A 158 -2.71 5.40 8.29
N PRO A 159 -2.98 5.31 6.98
CA PRO A 159 -2.58 6.38 6.05
C PRO A 159 -3.28 7.71 6.34
N VAL A 160 -4.53 7.70 6.80
CA VAL A 160 -5.24 8.92 7.21
C VAL A 160 -4.58 9.55 8.42
N TYR A 161 -4.27 8.78 9.46
CA TYR A 161 -3.60 9.26 10.66
C TYR A 161 -2.25 9.88 10.31
N ILE A 162 -1.43 9.17 9.53
CA ILE A 162 -0.12 9.69 9.07
C ILE A 162 -0.30 11.00 8.31
N ALA A 163 -1.25 11.08 7.39
CA ALA A 163 -1.49 12.30 6.62
C ALA A 163 -1.95 13.49 7.49
N GLU A 164 -2.71 13.22 8.54
CA GLU A 164 -3.24 14.24 9.46
C GLU A 164 -2.19 14.76 10.45
N ILE A 165 -1.25 13.93 10.89
CA ILE A 165 -0.15 14.35 11.80
C ILE A 165 1.04 14.96 11.05
N SER A 166 1.23 14.58 9.78
CA SER A 166 2.41 14.96 9.01
C SER A 166 2.40 16.44 8.58
N PRO A 167 3.56 17.13 8.69
CA PRO A 167 3.74 18.48 8.18
C PRO A 167 3.65 18.50 6.64
N LYS A 168 3.33 19.67 6.06
CA LYS A 168 3.04 19.81 4.60
C LYS A 168 4.21 19.32 3.72
N ASN A 169 5.47 19.48 4.16
CA ASN A 169 6.70 19.09 3.47
C ASN A 169 7.01 17.58 3.49
N LEU A 170 6.70 16.87 4.59
CA LEU A 170 7.03 15.44 4.76
C LEU A 170 5.84 14.50 4.51
N ARG A 171 4.62 15.03 4.38
CA ARG A 171 3.39 14.24 4.25
C ARG A 171 3.45 13.17 3.17
N GLY A 172 4.01 13.50 1.99
CA GLY A 172 4.15 12.54 0.90
C GLY A 172 5.02 11.34 1.30
N ALA A 173 6.23 11.60 1.78
CA ALA A 173 7.20 10.58 2.18
C ALA A 173 6.72 9.72 3.36
N LEU A 174 6.05 10.32 4.35
CA LEU A 174 5.52 9.56 5.48
C LEU A 174 4.32 8.71 5.07
N THR A 175 3.49 9.18 4.13
CA THR A 175 2.36 8.39 3.61
C THR A 175 2.84 7.21 2.76
N THR A 176 3.94 7.34 2.01
CA THR A 176 4.49 6.22 1.23
C THR A 176 5.11 5.13 2.12
N LEU A 177 5.55 5.47 3.33
CA LEU A 177 6.02 4.49 4.31
C LEU A 177 4.95 3.44 4.66
N ASN A 178 3.66 3.81 4.65
CA ASN A 178 2.56 2.85 4.84
C ASN A 178 2.63 1.70 3.81
N GLN A 179 2.77 2.02 2.53
CA GLN A 179 2.84 1.01 1.47
C GLN A 179 4.11 0.17 1.58
N LEU A 180 5.24 0.80 1.89
CA LEU A 180 6.52 0.12 2.07
C LEU A 180 6.44 -0.89 3.23
N MET A 181 5.84 -0.50 4.35
CA MET A 181 5.70 -1.37 5.53
C MET A 181 4.75 -2.55 5.29
N ILE A 182 3.72 -2.40 4.46
CA ILE A 182 2.90 -3.55 4.00
C ILE A 182 3.77 -4.57 3.25
N VAL A 183 4.59 -4.09 2.32
CA VAL A 183 5.46 -4.98 1.53
C VAL A 183 6.52 -5.65 2.42
N ILE A 184 7.15 -4.90 3.32
CA ILE A 184 8.10 -5.44 4.30
C ILE A 184 7.42 -6.50 5.17
N GLY A 185 6.21 -6.26 5.68
CA GLY A 185 5.46 -7.25 6.48
C GLY A 185 5.19 -8.54 5.70
N SER A 186 4.80 -8.44 4.42
CA SER A 186 4.61 -9.62 3.57
C SER A 186 5.91 -10.37 3.30
N SER A 187 7.00 -9.65 3.01
CA SER A 187 8.32 -10.23 2.76
C SER A 187 8.89 -10.92 4.00
N VAL A 188 8.76 -10.30 5.18
CA VAL A 188 9.17 -10.90 6.45
C VAL A 188 8.37 -12.17 6.73
N SER A 189 7.07 -12.18 6.43
CA SER A 189 6.24 -13.39 6.59
C SER A 189 6.64 -14.52 5.63
N PHE A 190 7.02 -14.20 4.39
CA PHE A 190 7.56 -15.19 3.44
C PHE A 190 8.91 -15.76 3.91
N LEU A 191 9.81 -14.90 4.42
CA LEU A 191 11.12 -15.30 4.93
C LEU A 191 11.00 -16.16 6.18
N ILE A 192 10.37 -15.63 7.23
CA ILE A 192 10.22 -16.32 8.51
C ILE A 192 9.37 -17.58 8.33
N GLY A 193 8.27 -17.52 7.59
CA GLY A 193 7.39 -18.66 7.35
C GLY A 193 8.05 -19.81 6.60
N SER A 194 9.15 -19.56 5.89
CA SER A 194 9.95 -20.63 5.26
C SER A 194 10.81 -21.41 6.28
N LEU A 195 11.10 -20.81 7.43
CA LEU A 195 12.02 -21.33 8.46
C LEU A 195 11.30 -21.96 9.64
N ILE A 196 10.12 -21.47 10.01
CA ILE A 196 9.39 -21.88 11.23
C ILE A 196 8.04 -22.55 10.92
N SER A 197 7.42 -23.14 11.93
CA SER A 197 6.08 -23.73 11.80
C SER A 197 4.99 -22.66 11.69
N TRP A 198 3.86 -23.01 11.06
CA TRP A 198 2.75 -22.08 10.83
C TRP A 198 2.14 -21.53 12.13
N LYS A 199 2.14 -22.31 13.22
CA LYS A 199 1.67 -21.85 14.53
C LYS A 199 2.59 -20.80 15.13
N ILE A 200 3.90 -21.02 15.09
CA ILE A 200 4.88 -20.03 15.61
C ILE A 200 4.85 -18.78 14.72
N LEU A 201 4.67 -18.93 13.40
CA LEU A 201 4.48 -17.80 12.49
C LEU A 201 3.26 -16.95 12.88
N ALA A 202 2.16 -17.57 13.32
CA ALA A 202 0.98 -16.82 13.78
C ALA A 202 1.30 -15.99 15.03
N LEU A 203 2.16 -16.47 15.93
CA LEU A 203 2.62 -15.71 17.09
C LEU A 203 3.47 -14.49 16.69
N THR A 204 4.24 -14.57 15.60
CA THR A 204 5.00 -13.41 15.12
C THR A 204 4.11 -12.25 14.66
N GLY A 205 2.88 -12.54 14.20
CA GLY A 205 1.87 -11.52 13.91
C GLY A 205 1.32 -10.79 15.14
N LEU A 206 1.48 -11.35 16.35
CA LEU A 206 1.12 -10.66 17.58
C LEU A 206 2.09 -9.53 17.93
N ALA A 207 3.37 -9.66 17.55
CA ALA A 207 4.41 -8.69 17.87
C ALA A 207 4.09 -7.27 17.38
N PRO A 208 3.78 -7.02 16.08
CA PRO A 208 3.43 -5.68 15.62
C PRO A 208 2.16 -5.14 16.28
N CYS A 209 1.17 -5.99 16.58
CA CYS A 209 -0.05 -5.59 17.28
C CYS A 209 0.22 -5.10 18.71
N ILE A 210 1.09 -5.81 19.45
CA ILE A 210 1.48 -5.44 20.82
C ILE A 210 2.26 -4.14 20.81
N VAL A 211 3.24 -3.99 19.91
CA VAL A 211 4.02 -2.76 19.74
C VAL A 211 3.10 -1.59 19.41
N LEU A 212 2.14 -1.79 18.50
CA LEU A 212 1.13 -0.80 18.16
C LEU A 212 0.28 -0.41 19.38
N LEU A 213 -0.29 -1.37 20.12
CA LEU A 213 -1.12 -1.09 21.29
C LEU A 213 -0.38 -0.32 22.38
N PHE A 214 0.87 -0.71 22.65
CA PHE A 214 1.71 -0.03 23.63
C PHE A 214 2.11 1.36 23.14
N GLY A 215 2.55 1.47 21.90
CA GLY A 215 2.91 2.74 21.25
C GLY A 215 1.75 3.73 21.20
N LEU A 216 0.52 3.25 20.96
CA LEU A 216 -0.69 4.08 20.96
C LEU A 216 -0.92 4.79 22.30
N CYS A 217 -0.35 4.34 23.41
CA CYS A 217 -0.46 5.04 24.70
C CYS A 217 0.35 6.34 24.74
N PHE A 218 1.43 6.42 23.96
CA PHE A 218 2.39 7.54 23.99
C PHE A 218 2.15 8.59 22.90
N ILE A 219 1.50 8.22 21.78
CA ILE A 219 1.29 9.12 20.65
C ILE A 219 0.05 10.01 20.83
N PRO A 220 -0.04 11.23 20.26
CA PRO A 220 -1.23 12.07 20.34
C PRO A 220 -2.30 11.60 19.36
N GLU A 221 -3.56 11.97 19.62
CA GLU A 221 -4.64 11.77 18.64
C GLU A 221 -4.52 12.77 17.49
N SER A 222 -5.17 12.47 16.35
CA SER A 222 -5.17 13.35 15.19
C SER A 222 -5.70 14.76 15.53
N PRO A 223 -4.90 15.82 15.28
CA PRO A 223 -5.36 17.21 15.50
C PRO A 223 -6.62 17.54 14.69
N ARG A 224 -6.70 17.06 13.44
CA ARG A 224 -7.87 17.32 12.58
C ARG A 224 -9.14 16.68 13.11
N TRP A 225 -9.03 15.47 13.66
CA TRP A 225 -10.17 14.82 14.29
C TRP A 225 -10.60 15.54 15.58
N LEU A 226 -9.64 15.94 16.42
CA LEU A 226 -9.92 16.68 17.66
C LEU A 226 -10.62 18.02 17.37
N ALA A 227 -10.19 18.73 16.33
CA ALA A 227 -10.86 19.94 15.85
C ALA A 227 -12.28 19.64 15.35
N LYS A 228 -12.48 18.59 14.54
CA LYS A 228 -13.82 18.16 14.06
C LYS A 228 -14.73 17.72 15.22
N ALA A 229 -14.18 17.15 16.28
CA ALA A 229 -14.91 16.72 17.47
C ALA A 229 -15.21 17.87 18.45
N GLY A 230 -14.79 19.11 18.16
CA GLY A 230 -14.99 20.27 19.03
C GLY A 230 -14.11 20.29 20.29
N ARG A 231 -13.06 19.45 20.36
CA ARG A 231 -12.16 19.35 21.53
C ARG A 231 -10.97 20.30 21.41
N GLU A 232 -11.26 21.60 21.45
CA GLU A 232 -10.29 22.67 21.15
C GLU A 232 -9.01 22.63 22.01
N LYS A 233 -9.14 22.38 23.32
CA LYS A 233 -7.97 22.31 24.22
C LYS A 233 -7.03 21.17 23.84
N GLU A 234 -7.59 20.00 23.55
CA GLU A 234 -6.80 18.83 23.19
C GLU A 234 -6.23 18.93 21.78
N PHE A 235 -6.96 19.54 20.87
CA PHE A 235 -6.50 19.87 19.53
C PHE A 235 -5.19 20.68 19.58
N ARG A 236 -5.15 21.77 20.34
CA ARG A 236 -3.95 22.62 20.48
C ARG A 236 -2.80 21.86 21.14
N VAL A 237 -3.07 21.09 22.20
CA VAL A 237 -2.04 20.28 22.88
C VAL A 237 -1.46 19.19 21.95
N ALA A 238 -2.31 18.52 21.17
CA ALA A 238 -1.88 17.50 20.23
C ALA A 238 -1.04 18.11 19.09
N LEU A 239 -1.46 19.25 18.55
CA LEU A 239 -0.74 19.95 17.49
C LEU A 239 0.63 20.47 17.99
N GLN A 240 0.69 21.06 19.19
CA GLN A 240 1.95 21.49 19.79
C GLN A 240 2.91 20.30 20.01
N LYS A 241 2.41 19.18 20.55
CA LYS A 241 3.22 17.96 20.72
C LYS A 241 3.80 17.42 19.41
N LEU A 242 3.09 17.60 18.29
CA LEU A 242 3.52 17.14 16.97
C LEU A 242 4.44 18.13 16.24
N ARG A 243 4.54 19.39 16.68
CA ARG A 243 5.37 20.41 16.03
C ARG A 243 6.60 20.82 16.86
N GLY A 244 6.65 20.41 18.12
CA GLY A 244 7.65 20.84 19.08
C GLY A 244 7.08 21.88 20.04
N ARG A 245 7.66 22.02 21.24
CA ARG A 245 7.11 22.87 22.31
C ARG A 245 7.16 24.36 21.98
N ASP A 246 8.14 24.79 21.18
CA ASP A 246 8.44 26.20 20.93
C ASP A 246 8.01 26.68 19.54
N THR A 247 7.39 25.81 18.74
CA THR A 247 6.92 26.14 17.38
C THR A 247 5.58 26.87 17.43
N ASP A 248 5.45 27.97 16.68
CA ASP A 248 4.16 28.65 16.51
C ASP A 248 3.19 27.82 15.67
N ILE A 249 2.12 27.35 16.29
CA ILE A 249 1.06 26.53 15.67
C ILE A 249 -0.18 27.34 15.28
N THR A 250 -0.20 28.65 15.55
CA THR A 250 -1.42 29.48 15.44
C THR A 250 -1.99 29.47 14.02
N ASN A 251 -1.13 29.75 13.03
CA ASN A 251 -1.52 29.76 11.62
C ASN A 251 -2.01 28.37 11.13
N GLU A 252 -1.34 27.28 11.55
CA GLU A 252 -1.75 25.92 11.15
C GLU A 252 -3.07 25.52 11.84
N ALA A 253 -3.29 25.97 13.07
CA ALA A 253 -4.52 25.71 13.81
C ALA A 253 -5.73 26.40 13.15
N GLU A 254 -5.57 27.66 12.75
CA GLU A 254 -6.59 28.44 12.04
C GLU A 254 -6.88 27.84 10.65
N ASP A 255 -5.85 27.47 9.89
CA ASP A 255 -5.97 26.77 8.60
C ASP A 255 -6.84 25.50 8.72
N ILE A 256 -6.59 24.70 9.77
CA ILE A 256 -7.32 23.45 10.00
C ILE A 256 -8.79 23.72 10.36
N GLN A 257 -9.06 24.69 11.24
CA GLN A 257 -10.42 25.05 11.62
C GLN A 257 -11.22 25.61 10.43
N ALA A 258 -10.63 26.52 9.65
CA ALA A 258 -11.26 27.06 8.45
C ALA A 258 -11.57 25.96 7.43
N SER A 259 -10.66 24.99 7.26
CA SER A 259 -10.87 23.84 6.37
C SER A 259 -12.04 22.95 6.82
N ILE A 260 -12.20 22.74 8.13
CA ILE A 260 -13.31 21.93 8.68
C ILE A 260 -14.65 22.66 8.50
N GLN A 261 -14.71 23.96 8.79
CA GLN A 261 -15.92 24.77 8.58
C GLN A 261 -16.33 24.78 7.09
N ALA A 262 -15.36 24.91 6.18
CA ALA A 262 -15.62 24.84 4.74
C ALA A 262 -16.22 23.47 4.33
N LEU A 263 -15.78 22.37 4.95
CA LEU A 263 -16.32 21.03 4.68
C LEU A 263 -17.74 20.83 5.20
N GLU A 264 -18.12 21.48 6.32
CA GLU A 264 -19.49 21.42 6.87
C GLU A 264 -20.52 22.14 6.01
N ILE A 265 -20.09 23.19 5.28
CA ILE A 265 -20.94 23.98 4.38
C ILE A 265 -21.21 23.22 3.07
N LEU A 266 -20.37 22.24 2.70
CA LEU A 266 -20.56 21.50 1.47
C LEU A 266 -21.77 20.55 1.54
N PRO A 267 -22.63 20.52 0.51
CA PRO A 267 -23.75 19.60 0.47
C PRO A 267 -23.25 18.15 0.48
N LYS A 268 -23.78 17.34 1.41
CA LYS A 268 -23.50 15.90 1.48
C LYS A 268 -24.03 15.24 0.21
N ALA A 269 -23.11 14.70 -0.61
CA ALA A 269 -23.48 13.95 -1.79
C ALA A 269 -24.29 12.70 -1.40
N ARG A 270 -25.21 12.28 -2.27
CA ARG A 270 -25.97 11.04 -2.16
C ARG A 270 -25.38 9.98 -3.07
N ILE A 271 -25.63 8.69 -2.75
CA ILE A 271 -25.19 7.57 -3.59
C ILE A 271 -25.72 7.69 -5.03
N GLN A 272 -26.93 8.23 -5.18
CA GLN A 272 -27.56 8.48 -6.49
C GLN A 272 -26.77 9.46 -7.36
N ASP A 273 -25.98 10.36 -6.76
CA ASP A 273 -25.18 11.34 -7.50
C ASP A 273 -24.05 10.65 -8.27
N LEU A 274 -23.57 9.49 -7.81
CA LEU A 274 -22.49 8.74 -8.48
C LEU A 274 -22.88 8.25 -9.88
N VAL A 275 -24.17 8.03 -10.12
CA VAL A 275 -24.71 7.57 -11.41
C VAL A 275 -24.96 8.74 -12.37
N SER A 276 -24.88 9.98 -11.89
CA SER A 276 -25.07 11.15 -12.74
C SER A 276 -24.00 11.25 -13.84
N LYS A 277 -24.38 11.77 -15.01
CA LYS A 277 -23.47 12.00 -16.15
C LYS A 277 -22.23 12.82 -15.78
N LYS A 278 -22.29 13.62 -14.72
CA LYS A 278 -21.20 14.45 -14.23
C LYS A 278 -20.07 13.64 -13.60
N TYR A 279 -20.39 12.56 -12.89
CA TYR A 279 -19.42 11.77 -12.11
C TYR A 279 -19.19 10.37 -12.67
N SER A 280 -20.08 9.87 -13.52
CA SER A 280 -20.07 8.50 -14.05
C SER A 280 -18.73 8.09 -14.67
N ARG A 281 -18.06 8.99 -15.41
CA ARG A 281 -16.76 8.67 -16.03
C ARG A 281 -15.64 8.49 -15.01
N SER A 282 -15.56 9.33 -13.97
CA SER A 282 -14.59 9.14 -12.88
C SER A 282 -14.87 7.87 -12.10
N VAL A 283 -16.16 7.54 -11.88
CA VAL A 283 -16.58 6.30 -11.21
C VAL A 283 -16.18 5.09 -12.04
N ILE A 284 -16.46 5.08 -13.34
CA ILE A 284 -16.06 4.00 -14.26
C ILE A 284 -14.54 3.83 -14.23
N ILE A 285 -13.76 4.91 -14.31
CA ILE A 285 -12.29 4.83 -14.23
C ILE A 285 -11.83 4.20 -12.92
N GLY A 286 -12.32 4.69 -11.78
CA GLY A 286 -11.93 4.18 -10.46
C GLY A 286 -12.32 2.72 -10.23
N VAL A 287 -13.56 2.36 -10.58
CA VAL A 287 -14.08 0.99 -10.44
C VAL A 287 -13.33 0.03 -11.35
N SER A 288 -13.19 0.35 -12.64
CA SER A 288 -12.49 -0.51 -13.60
C SER A 288 -11.02 -0.70 -13.24
N LEU A 289 -10.32 0.34 -12.75
CA LEU A 289 -8.93 0.20 -12.30
C LEU A 289 -8.81 -0.79 -11.12
N MET A 290 -9.75 -0.80 -10.18
CA MET A 290 -9.73 -1.78 -9.07
C MET A 290 -10.08 -3.18 -9.52
N VAL A 291 -11.02 -3.34 -10.45
CA VAL A 291 -11.29 -4.64 -11.08
C VAL A 291 -10.01 -5.16 -11.74
N PHE A 292 -9.38 -4.36 -12.61
CA PHE A 292 -8.16 -4.77 -13.29
C PHE A 292 -7.00 -5.05 -12.32
N GLN A 293 -6.84 -4.27 -11.25
CA GLN A 293 -5.83 -4.52 -10.22
C GLN A 293 -5.97 -5.89 -9.56
N GLN A 294 -7.20 -6.35 -9.33
CA GLN A 294 -7.44 -7.64 -8.67
C GLN A 294 -7.39 -8.80 -9.66
N PHE A 295 -8.05 -8.65 -10.81
CA PHE A 295 -8.21 -9.71 -11.80
C PHE A 295 -6.94 -10.04 -12.60
N VAL A 296 -5.85 -9.28 -12.43
CA VAL A 296 -4.50 -9.73 -12.83
C VAL A 296 -3.93 -10.82 -11.91
N GLY A 297 -4.62 -11.20 -10.83
CA GLY A 297 -4.30 -12.40 -10.05
C GLY A 297 -3.41 -12.19 -8.83
N ILE A 298 -3.18 -10.95 -8.38
CA ILE A 298 -2.13 -10.64 -7.39
C ILE A 298 -2.35 -11.34 -6.05
N ASN A 299 -3.57 -11.38 -5.54
CA ASN A 299 -3.86 -12.06 -4.27
C ASN A 299 -3.79 -13.58 -4.39
N GLY A 300 -4.11 -14.13 -5.56
CA GLY A 300 -3.94 -15.56 -5.83
C GLY A 300 -2.46 -15.96 -5.78
N ILE A 301 -1.60 -15.23 -6.50
CA ILE A 301 -0.15 -15.46 -6.46
C ILE A 301 0.40 -15.16 -5.06
N GLY A 302 -0.01 -14.06 -4.43
CA GLY A 302 0.45 -13.66 -3.10
C GLY A 302 0.11 -14.65 -1.99
N PHE A 303 -1.09 -15.26 -2.03
CA PHE A 303 -1.52 -16.22 -1.01
C PHE A 303 -1.08 -17.66 -1.28
N TYR A 304 -0.78 -18.02 -2.52
CA TYR A 304 -0.50 -19.42 -2.92
C TYR A 304 0.81 -19.56 -3.71
N ALA A 305 1.75 -18.60 -3.59
CA ALA A 305 3.03 -18.59 -4.31
C ALA A 305 3.84 -19.88 -4.09
N SER A 306 3.97 -20.32 -2.83
CA SER A 306 4.75 -21.51 -2.46
C SER A 306 4.26 -22.75 -3.21
N GLU A 307 2.95 -23.00 -3.18
CA GLU A 307 2.30 -24.13 -3.87
C GLU A 307 2.43 -24.00 -5.40
N THR A 308 2.36 -22.78 -5.93
CA THR A 308 2.57 -22.52 -7.36
C THR A 308 3.97 -22.97 -7.80
N PHE A 309 5.01 -22.68 -7.01
CA PHE A 309 6.37 -23.10 -7.30
C PHE A 309 6.58 -24.61 -7.16
N VAL A 310 5.99 -25.24 -6.15
CA VAL A 310 6.00 -26.71 -6.01
C VAL A 310 5.31 -27.36 -7.22
N LYS A 311 4.15 -26.83 -7.63
CA LYS A 311 3.44 -27.28 -8.84
C LYS A 311 4.25 -27.06 -10.11
N ALA A 312 5.13 -26.07 -10.18
CA ALA A 312 6.04 -25.88 -11.31
C ALA A 312 7.15 -26.94 -11.36
N GLY A 313 7.43 -27.63 -10.24
CA GLY A 313 8.44 -28.69 -10.16
C GLY A 313 9.62 -28.38 -9.25
N LEU A 314 9.58 -27.29 -8.48
CA LEU A 314 10.56 -27.09 -7.41
C LEU A 314 10.32 -28.12 -6.29
N SER A 315 11.41 -28.60 -5.69
CA SER A 315 11.37 -29.51 -4.53
C SER A 315 10.69 -28.87 -3.31
N SER A 316 10.78 -27.54 -3.19
CA SER A 316 10.16 -26.76 -2.12
C SER A 316 9.82 -25.37 -2.61
N GLY A 317 8.63 -24.88 -2.23
CA GLY A 317 8.19 -23.51 -2.54
C GLY A 317 8.94 -22.43 -1.75
N LYS A 318 9.73 -22.81 -0.74
CA LYS A 318 10.49 -21.90 0.13
C LYS A 318 11.44 -20.99 -0.65
N LEU A 319 12.21 -21.54 -1.60
CA LEU A 319 13.17 -20.76 -2.39
C LEU A 319 12.46 -19.68 -3.21
N GLY A 320 11.31 -20.01 -3.80
CA GLY A 320 10.54 -19.06 -4.58
C GLY A 320 9.94 -17.94 -3.71
N THR A 321 9.38 -18.25 -2.53
CA THR A 321 8.85 -17.21 -1.63
C THR A 321 9.94 -16.31 -1.04
N ILE A 322 11.14 -16.85 -0.78
CA ILE A 322 12.31 -16.06 -0.38
C ILE A 322 12.73 -15.12 -1.53
N ALA A 323 12.78 -15.62 -2.77
CA ALA A 323 13.12 -14.79 -3.92
C ALA A 323 12.11 -13.64 -4.13
N ILE A 324 10.81 -13.92 -3.94
CA ILE A 324 9.77 -12.88 -3.94
C ILE A 324 10.09 -11.81 -2.88
N ALA A 325 10.34 -12.24 -1.64
CA ALA A 325 10.59 -11.34 -0.53
C ALA A 325 11.77 -10.39 -0.79
N CYS A 326 12.87 -10.91 -1.36
CA CYS A 326 14.07 -10.16 -1.70
C CYS A 326 13.86 -9.16 -2.85
N VAL A 327 13.05 -9.52 -3.85
CA VAL A 327 12.81 -8.65 -5.03
C VAL A 327 11.75 -7.60 -4.75
N GLN A 328 10.71 -7.94 -3.99
CA GLN A 328 9.53 -7.08 -3.83
C GLN A 328 9.84 -5.78 -3.08
N VAL A 329 10.69 -5.81 -2.04
CA VAL A 329 11.01 -4.62 -1.23
C VAL A 329 11.79 -3.56 -2.03
N PRO A 330 12.95 -3.86 -2.64
CA PRO A 330 13.70 -2.85 -3.41
C PRO A 330 12.89 -2.29 -4.59
N ILE A 331 12.10 -3.13 -5.24
CA ILE A 331 11.29 -2.71 -6.38
C ILE A 331 10.13 -1.81 -5.94
N THR A 332 9.53 -2.02 -4.77
CA THR A 332 8.51 -1.12 -4.21
C THR A 332 9.10 0.25 -3.88
N VAL A 333 10.31 0.30 -3.32
CA VAL A 333 11.04 1.55 -3.08
C VAL A 333 11.27 2.28 -4.41
N LEU A 334 11.73 1.57 -5.44
CA LEU A 334 11.90 2.13 -6.77
C LEU A 334 10.57 2.64 -7.36
N GLY A 335 9.49 1.88 -7.26
CA GLY A 335 8.16 2.27 -7.73
C GLY A 335 7.65 3.56 -7.08
N THR A 336 7.92 3.72 -5.79
CA THR A 336 7.60 4.94 -5.03
C THR A 336 8.36 6.16 -5.54
N VAL A 337 9.61 6.01 -5.96
CA VAL A 337 10.37 7.12 -6.57
C VAL A 337 9.91 7.39 -8.01
N LEU A 338 9.51 6.35 -8.75
CA LEU A 338 9.10 6.45 -10.14
C LEU A 338 7.71 7.08 -10.31
N ILE A 339 6.79 6.91 -9.35
CA ILE A 339 5.43 7.46 -9.45
C ILE A 339 5.42 8.98 -9.66
N ASP A 340 6.31 9.69 -8.99
CA ASP A 340 6.42 11.14 -9.10
C ASP A 340 7.21 11.57 -10.33
N LYS A 341 8.17 10.75 -10.79
CA LYS A 341 9.00 11.05 -11.96
C LYS A 341 8.32 10.75 -13.30
N CYS A 342 7.70 9.57 -13.47
CA CYS A 342 7.22 9.09 -14.77
C CYS A 342 5.75 9.44 -15.07
N GLY A 343 4.97 9.83 -14.06
CA GLY A 343 3.53 10.03 -14.21
C GLY A 343 2.74 8.74 -14.03
N ARG A 344 1.42 8.88 -13.80
CA ARG A 344 0.59 7.78 -13.31
C ARG A 344 0.18 6.84 -14.46
N ARG A 345 -0.16 7.39 -15.63
CA ARG A 345 -0.65 6.60 -16.76
C ARG A 345 0.47 5.76 -17.43
N PRO A 346 1.66 6.29 -17.75
CA PRO A 346 2.77 5.48 -18.27
C PRO A 346 3.19 4.36 -17.31
N LEU A 347 3.21 4.64 -16.01
CA LEU A 347 3.65 3.67 -15.02
C LEU A 347 2.70 2.47 -14.90
N ILE A 348 1.38 2.70 -14.96
CA ILE A 348 0.41 1.61 -15.03
C ILE A 348 0.56 0.79 -16.32
N MET A 349 0.80 1.43 -17.47
CA MET A 349 0.97 0.71 -18.74
C MET A 349 2.22 -0.17 -18.75
N ILE A 350 3.36 0.36 -18.28
CA ILE A 350 4.62 -0.39 -18.16
C ILE A 350 4.45 -1.55 -17.17
N SER A 351 3.84 -1.28 -16.01
CA SER A 351 3.53 -2.28 -14.99
C SER A 351 2.65 -3.40 -15.55
N SER A 352 1.57 -3.05 -16.27
CA SER A 352 0.67 -4.03 -16.89
C SER A 352 1.35 -4.84 -17.99
N GLY A 353 2.29 -4.24 -18.74
CA GLY A 353 3.12 -4.95 -19.71
C GLY A 353 4.07 -5.98 -19.06
N GLY A 354 4.68 -5.62 -17.93
CA GLY A 354 5.50 -6.56 -17.16
C GLY A 354 4.68 -7.69 -16.54
N ILE A 355 3.48 -7.41 -16.02
CA ILE A 355 2.53 -8.42 -15.54
C ILE A 355 2.14 -9.36 -16.68
N PHE A 356 1.80 -8.82 -17.85
CA PHE A 356 1.47 -9.61 -19.05
C PHE A 356 2.62 -10.58 -19.40
N LEU A 357 3.85 -10.06 -19.48
CA LEU A 357 5.03 -10.87 -19.79
C LEU A 357 5.27 -11.95 -18.72
N GLY A 358 5.20 -11.59 -17.44
CA GLY A 358 5.37 -12.53 -16.33
C GLY A 358 4.34 -13.66 -16.36
N CYS A 359 3.06 -13.32 -16.59
CA CYS A 359 2.00 -14.32 -16.74
C CYS A 359 2.22 -15.22 -17.96
N ILE A 360 2.61 -14.68 -19.12
CA ILE A 360 2.89 -15.50 -20.32
C ILE A 360 4.04 -16.46 -20.06
N LEU A 361 5.13 -16.00 -19.43
CA LEU A 361 6.27 -16.86 -19.09
C LEU A 361 5.87 -17.99 -18.12
N THR A 362 5.14 -17.67 -17.05
CA THR A 362 4.68 -18.67 -16.09
C THR A 362 3.65 -19.63 -16.72
N GLY A 363 2.72 -19.13 -17.54
CA GLY A 363 1.77 -19.97 -18.28
C GLY A 363 2.47 -20.92 -19.25
N THR A 364 3.48 -20.42 -19.97
CA THR A 364 4.30 -21.23 -20.87
C THR A 364 5.08 -22.30 -20.13
N SER A 365 5.63 -21.98 -18.95
CA SER A 365 6.28 -22.97 -18.08
C SER A 365 5.35 -24.14 -17.74
N PHE A 366 4.13 -23.85 -17.26
CA PHE A 366 3.16 -24.90 -16.96
C PHE A 366 2.72 -25.67 -18.21
N PHE A 367 2.64 -25.01 -19.37
CA PHE A 367 2.27 -25.65 -20.62
C PHE A 367 3.35 -26.66 -21.06
N LEU A 368 4.63 -26.25 -21.03
CA LEU A 368 5.77 -27.12 -21.31
C LEU A 368 5.82 -28.32 -20.36
N LYS A 369 5.53 -28.10 -19.07
CA LYS A 369 5.40 -29.18 -18.09
C LYS A 369 4.32 -30.18 -18.47
N GLY A 370 3.15 -29.72 -18.87
CA GLY A 370 2.03 -30.58 -19.30
C GLY A 370 2.36 -31.42 -20.54
N GLN A 371 3.19 -30.90 -21.45
CA GLN A 371 3.65 -31.60 -22.65
C GLN A 371 4.92 -32.45 -22.43
N SER A 372 5.46 -32.49 -21.20
CA SER A 372 6.73 -33.16 -20.88
C SER A 372 7.93 -32.65 -21.70
N LEU A 373 7.91 -31.38 -22.10
CA LEU A 373 8.97 -30.72 -22.87
C LEU A 373 9.84 -29.84 -21.98
N LEU A 374 11.15 -29.83 -22.21
CA LEU A 374 12.11 -28.91 -21.56
C LEU A 374 11.96 -28.84 -20.03
N LEU A 375 11.73 -29.99 -19.38
CA LEU A 375 11.38 -30.08 -17.95
C LEU A 375 12.39 -29.41 -17.02
N GLU A 376 13.66 -29.38 -17.40
CA GLU A 376 14.72 -28.70 -16.64
C GLU A 376 14.51 -27.17 -16.56
N TRP A 377 13.94 -26.55 -17.60
CA TRP A 377 13.72 -25.10 -17.69
C TRP A 377 12.40 -24.65 -17.05
N VAL A 378 11.46 -25.57 -16.84
CA VAL A 378 10.12 -25.27 -16.30
C VAL A 378 10.19 -24.51 -14.97
N PRO A 379 10.90 -25.00 -13.92
CA PRO A 379 11.03 -24.27 -12.65
C PRO A 379 11.57 -22.85 -12.80
N PHE A 380 12.61 -22.66 -13.63
CA PHE A 380 13.26 -21.36 -13.84
C PHE A 380 12.32 -20.38 -14.54
N LEU A 381 11.57 -20.83 -15.56
CA LEU A 381 10.58 -20.01 -16.26
C LEU A 381 9.41 -19.62 -15.35
N ALA A 382 8.94 -20.54 -14.49
CA ALA A 382 7.86 -20.25 -13.55
C ALA A 382 8.29 -19.21 -12.50
N VAL A 383 9.45 -19.41 -11.88
CA VAL A 383 10.01 -18.49 -10.89
C VAL A 383 10.32 -17.13 -11.52
N GLY A 384 11.04 -17.11 -12.64
CA GLY A 384 11.35 -15.88 -13.38
C GLY A 384 10.10 -15.11 -13.79
N GLY A 385 9.08 -15.80 -14.32
CA GLY A 385 7.80 -15.19 -14.70
C GLY A 385 7.06 -14.58 -13.50
N VAL A 386 6.98 -15.29 -12.37
CA VAL A 386 6.35 -14.77 -11.15
C VAL A 386 7.13 -13.59 -10.55
N LEU A 387 8.46 -13.62 -10.58
CA LEU A 387 9.29 -12.51 -10.10
C LEU A 387 9.12 -11.26 -10.97
N ILE A 388 9.11 -11.41 -12.31
CA ILE A 388 8.81 -10.31 -13.24
C ILE A 388 7.41 -9.76 -12.98
N TYR A 389 6.43 -10.64 -12.79
CA TYR A 389 5.05 -10.26 -12.48
C TYR A 389 4.98 -9.43 -11.19
N ILE A 390 5.58 -9.89 -10.08
CA ILE A 390 5.53 -9.20 -8.79
C ILE A 390 6.30 -7.88 -8.82
N ALA A 391 7.47 -7.87 -9.47
CA ALA A 391 8.24 -6.65 -9.65
C ALA A 391 7.44 -5.61 -10.45
N ALA A 392 6.85 -6.02 -11.57
CA ALA A 392 6.03 -5.16 -12.40
C ALA A 392 4.80 -4.64 -11.64
N PHE A 393 4.10 -5.50 -10.88
CA PHE A 393 2.96 -5.09 -10.06
C PHE A 393 3.35 -4.04 -9.01
N SER A 394 4.46 -4.26 -8.32
CA SER A 394 4.96 -3.38 -7.25
C SER A 394 5.36 -1.99 -7.76
N ILE A 395 5.81 -1.88 -9.02
CA ILE A 395 6.19 -0.60 -9.64
C ILE A 395 4.97 0.30 -9.93
N GLY A 396 3.82 -0.28 -10.31
CA GLY A 396 2.71 0.51 -10.84
C GLY A 396 1.32 0.05 -10.40
N MET A 397 0.90 -1.13 -10.84
CA MET A 397 -0.46 -1.64 -10.62
C MET A 397 -0.85 -1.76 -9.15
N GLY A 398 0.11 -1.91 -8.23
CA GLY A 398 -0.13 -1.84 -6.79
C GLY A 398 -0.53 -0.45 -6.33
N PRO A 399 0.39 0.53 -6.28
CA PRO A 399 0.11 1.84 -5.67
C PRO A 399 -0.68 2.81 -6.54
N VAL A 400 -0.47 2.81 -7.87
CA VAL A 400 -0.95 3.90 -8.74
C VAL A 400 -2.48 3.97 -8.86
N PRO A 401 -3.24 2.85 -8.95
CA PRO A 401 -4.71 2.91 -8.97
C PRO A 401 -5.32 3.63 -7.76
N TRP A 402 -4.73 3.49 -6.58
CA TRP A 402 -5.16 4.17 -5.36
C TRP A 402 -4.90 5.68 -5.43
N VAL A 403 -3.74 6.07 -5.98
CA VAL A 403 -3.39 7.48 -6.21
C VAL A 403 -4.35 8.12 -7.21
N ILE A 404 -4.57 7.48 -8.36
CA ILE A 404 -5.50 7.98 -9.39
C ILE A 404 -6.90 8.13 -8.82
N MET A 405 -7.40 7.15 -8.05
CA MET A 405 -8.70 7.25 -7.39
C MET A 405 -8.79 8.51 -6.51
N SER A 406 -7.74 8.84 -5.78
CA SER A 406 -7.71 10.04 -4.94
C SER A 406 -7.66 11.36 -5.72
N GLU A 407 -7.19 11.34 -6.98
CA GLU A 407 -6.98 12.50 -7.84
C GLU A 407 -8.13 12.73 -8.85
N ILE A 408 -8.93 11.70 -9.20
CA ILE A 408 -10.02 11.82 -10.19
C ILE A 408 -11.39 12.14 -9.59
N PHE A 409 -11.56 11.95 -8.28
CA PHE A 409 -12.85 12.17 -7.63
C PHE A 409 -12.97 13.59 -7.07
N PRO A 410 -14.01 14.34 -7.46
CA PRO A 410 -14.33 15.63 -6.85
C PRO A 410 -14.55 15.50 -5.34
N ILE A 411 -14.10 16.50 -4.58
CA ILE A 411 -14.10 16.50 -3.10
C ILE A 411 -15.47 16.13 -2.53
N ASN A 412 -16.55 16.61 -3.14
CA ASN A 412 -17.92 16.40 -2.67
C ASN A 412 -18.42 14.94 -2.79
N VAL A 413 -17.94 14.17 -3.77
CA VAL A 413 -18.32 12.76 -3.99
C VAL A 413 -17.23 11.75 -3.61
N LYS A 414 -16.01 12.24 -3.32
CA LYS A 414 -14.82 11.42 -3.06
C LYS A 414 -15.01 10.39 -1.95
N GLY A 415 -15.76 10.73 -0.90
CA GLY A 415 -16.08 9.79 0.18
C GLY A 415 -16.86 8.57 -0.31
N ILE A 416 -18.05 8.79 -0.87
CA ILE A 416 -18.94 7.70 -1.32
C ILE A 416 -18.32 6.93 -2.50
N ALA A 417 -17.73 7.64 -3.46
CA ALA A 417 -17.07 7.00 -4.60
C ALA A 417 -15.87 6.15 -4.15
N GLY A 418 -15.08 6.65 -3.20
CA GLY A 418 -13.98 5.89 -2.59
C GLY A 418 -14.46 4.61 -1.92
N SER A 419 -15.55 4.66 -1.14
CA SER A 419 -16.13 3.46 -0.50
C SER A 419 -16.59 2.41 -1.52
N LEU A 420 -17.23 2.83 -2.62
CA LEU A 420 -17.63 1.92 -3.70
C LEU A 420 -16.41 1.23 -4.34
N VAL A 421 -15.37 2.01 -4.64
CA VAL A 421 -14.14 1.51 -5.27
C VAL A 421 -13.40 0.53 -4.35
N VAL A 422 -13.35 0.82 -3.04
CA VAL A 422 -12.81 -0.08 -2.02
C VAL A 422 -13.60 -1.39 -1.95
N LEU A 423 -14.94 -1.33 -1.95
CA LEU A 423 -15.80 -2.51 -1.93
C LEU A 423 -15.54 -3.41 -3.16
N VAL A 424 -15.44 -2.81 -4.35
CA VAL A 424 -15.12 -3.52 -5.59
C VAL A 424 -13.74 -4.15 -5.52
N ASN A 425 -12.74 -3.43 -4.99
CA ASN A 425 -11.38 -3.95 -4.82
C ASN A 425 -11.37 -5.20 -3.92
N TRP A 426 -11.97 -5.14 -2.73
CA TRP A 426 -12.00 -6.30 -1.83
C TRP A 426 -12.87 -7.45 -2.36
N SER A 427 -13.92 -7.15 -3.12
CA SER A 427 -14.75 -8.18 -3.75
C SER A 427 -13.99 -8.92 -4.85
N GLY A 428 -13.22 -8.20 -5.67
CA GLY A 428 -12.31 -8.79 -6.64
C GLY A 428 -11.19 -9.59 -5.97
N ALA A 429 -10.61 -9.07 -4.88
CA ALA A 429 -9.61 -9.76 -4.08
C ALA A 429 -10.14 -11.11 -3.57
N TRP A 430 -11.36 -11.13 -3.03
CA TRP A 430 -12.03 -12.35 -2.59
C TRP A 430 -12.24 -13.33 -3.73
N ALA A 431 -12.86 -12.88 -4.84
CA ALA A 431 -13.16 -13.72 -5.98
C ALA A 431 -11.90 -14.40 -6.54
N VAL A 432 -10.82 -13.64 -6.72
CA VAL A 432 -9.54 -14.16 -7.21
C VAL A 432 -8.90 -15.11 -6.21
N SER A 433 -8.88 -14.77 -4.92
CA SER A 433 -8.27 -15.60 -3.87
C SER A 433 -9.00 -16.92 -3.67
N TYR A 434 -10.33 -16.92 -3.78
CA TYR A 434 -11.13 -18.14 -3.65
C TYR A 434 -10.97 -19.03 -4.88
N THR A 435 -11.05 -18.45 -6.08
CA THR A 435 -11.03 -19.20 -7.34
C THR A 435 -9.65 -19.68 -7.76
N PHE A 436 -8.56 -19.05 -7.32
CA PHE A 436 -7.18 -19.34 -7.78
C PHE A 436 -6.81 -20.81 -7.71
N ASN A 437 -7.01 -21.47 -6.57
CA ASN A 437 -6.65 -22.89 -6.40
C ASN A 437 -7.46 -23.81 -7.32
N PHE A 438 -8.76 -23.49 -7.51
CA PHE A 438 -9.62 -24.24 -8.42
C PHE A 438 -9.18 -24.07 -9.88
N LEU A 439 -8.88 -22.84 -10.31
CA LEU A 439 -8.35 -22.54 -11.63
C LEU A 439 -7.02 -23.28 -11.88
N MET A 440 -6.11 -23.23 -10.91
CA MET A 440 -4.83 -23.94 -10.98
C MET A 440 -4.98 -25.46 -11.03
N SER A 441 -6.04 -26.01 -10.41
CA SER A 441 -6.37 -27.44 -10.47
C SER A 441 -7.02 -27.85 -11.79
N TRP A 442 -7.78 -26.94 -12.42
CA TRP A 442 -8.42 -27.19 -13.71
C TRP A 442 -7.41 -27.07 -14.85
N THR A 443 -6.70 -25.95 -14.92
CA THR A 443 -5.61 -25.72 -15.88
C THR A 443 -4.61 -24.71 -15.33
N SER A 444 -3.43 -25.20 -14.95
CA SER A 444 -2.35 -24.32 -14.49
C SER A 444 -1.89 -23.33 -15.59
N PRO A 445 -1.67 -23.74 -16.85
CA PRO A 445 -1.34 -22.79 -17.94
C PRO A 445 -2.47 -21.80 -18.21
N GLY A 446 -3.72 -22.29 -18.29
CA GLY A 446 -4.88 -21.47 -18.61
C GLY A 446 -5.15 -20.38 -17.57
N THR A 447 -4.84 -20.65 -16.30
CA THR A 447 -4.94 -19.66 -15.21
C THR A 447 -4.06 -18.44 -15.50
N PHE A 448 -2.79 -18.64 -15.84
CA PHE A 448 -1.88 -17.54 -16.12
C PHE A 448 -2.18 -16.85 -17.46
N TYR A 449 -2.62 -17.59 -18.48
CA TYR A 449 -3.07 -16.97 -19.73
C TYR A 449 -4.32 -16.09 -19.53
N MET A 450 -5.26 -16.50 -18.69
CA MET A 450 -6.40 -15.67 -18.31
C MET A 450 -5.95 -14.37 -17.63
N TYR A 451 -5.03 -14.44 -16.67
CA TYR A 451 -4.48 -13.23 -16.03
C TYR A 451 -3.69 -12.34 -17.00
N SER A 452 -2.98 -12.93 -17.97
CA SER A 452 -2.33 -12.18 -19.04
C SER A 452 -3.35 -11.42 -19.90
N ALA A 453 -4.50 -12.04 -20.21
CA ALA A 453 -5.58 -11.37 -20.95
C ALA A 453 -6.12 -10.15 -20.17
N PHE A 454 -6.31 -10.28 -18.85
CA PHE A 454 -6.66 -9.14 -17.99
C PHE A 454 -5.58 -8.05 -17.99
N ALA A 455 -4.30 -8.42 -17.96
CA ALA A 455 -3.20 -7.46 -18.06
C ALA A 455 -3.20 -6.71 -19.40
N ALA A 456 -3.43 -7.41 -20.52
CA ALA A 456 -3.56 -6.80 -21.84
C ALA A 456 -4.78 -5.86 -21.93
N MET A 457 -5.94 -6.28 -21.41
CA MET A 457 -7.13 -5.43 -21.32
C MET A 457 -6.86 -4.17 -20.47
N THR A 458 -6.07 -4.30 -19.40
CA THR A 458 -5.67 -3.16 -18.56
C THR A 458 -4.87 -2.14 -19.37
N ILE A 459 -3.91 -2.58 -20.19
CA ILE A 459 -3.13 -1.69 -21.07
C ILE A 459 -4.06 -0.93 -22.02
N ILE A 460 -4.98 -1.64 -22.68
CA ILE A 460 -5.92 -1.03 -23.64
C ILE A 460 -6.83 -0.03 -22.93
N PHE A 461 -7.36 -0.38 -21.75
CA PHE A 461 -8.21 0.48 -20.95
C PHE A 461 -7.49 1.75 -20.50
N VAL A 462 -6.28 1.62 -19.98
CA VAL A 462 -5.46 2.76 -19.50
C VAL A 462 -5.04 3.65 -20.66
N ALA A 463 -4.73 3.07 -21.82
CA ALA A 463 -4.44 3.81 -23.03
C ALA A 463 -5.65 4.61 -23.53
N LYS A 464 -6.88 4.12 -23.39
CA LYS A 464 -8.08 4.78 -23.94
C LYS A 464 -8.83 5.69 -22.97
N MET A 465 -8.88 5.36 -21.68
CA MET A 465 -9.85 5.96 -20.76
C MET A 465 -9.23 6.70 -19.57
N VAL A 466 -8.00 6.36 -19.18
CA VAL A 466 -7.37 6.92 -17.98
C VAL A 466 -6.60 8.20 -18.32
N PRO A 467 -6.94 9.36 -17.74
CA PRO A 467 -6.21 10.60 -17.96
C PRO A 467 -4.87 10.59 -17.21
N GLU A 468 -3.88 11.32 -17.71
CA GLU A 468 -2.68 11.63 -16.92
C GLU A 468 -3.01 12.69 -15.88
N THR A 469 -2.69 12.41 -14.62
CA THR A 469 -3.00 13.24 -13.44
C THR A 469 -1.78 13.96 -12.87
N LYS A 470 -0.56 13.56 -13.26
CA LYS A 470 0.68 14.17 -12.76
C LYS A 470 0.69 15.69 -12.99
N GLY A 471 0.90 16.44 -11.91
CA GLY A 471 1.11 17.89 -11.94
C GLY A 471 -0.11 18.71 -12.33
N LYS A 472 -1.31 18.10 -12.30
CA LYS A 472 -2.57 18.78 -12.64
C LYS A 472 -3.41 19.03 -11.40
N THR A 473 -4.15 20.14 -11.42
CA THR A 473 -5.15 20.42 -10.39
C THR A 473 -6.37 19.51 -10.56
N LEU A 474 -7.16 19.35 -9.48
CA LEU A 474 -8.38 18.55 -9.54
C LEU A 474 -9.35 19.10 -10.59
N GLU A 475 -9.45 20.43 -10.68
CA GLU A 475 -10.29 21.16 -11.62
C GLU A 475 -9.88 20.92 -13.08
N GLU A 476 -8.58 20.90 -13.36
CA GLU A 476 -8.02 20.58 -14.67
C GLU A 476 -8.33 19.15 -15.09
N ILE A 477 -8.21 18.19 -14.17
CA ILE A 477 -8.55 16.78 -14.41
C ILE A 477 -10.04 16.65 -14.70
N GLN A 478 -10.91 17.31 -13.92
CA GLN A 478 -12.35 17.32 -14.20
C GLN A 478 -12.66 17.96 -15.56
N ALA A 479 -11.96 19.03 -15.93
CA ALA A 479 -12.12 19.69 -17.22
C ALA A 479 -11.63 18.82 -18.39
N SER A 480 -10.56 18.03 -18.22
CA SER A 480 -10.10 17.10 -19.26
C SER A 480 -11.09 15.94 -19.46
N ILE A 481 -11.57 15.36 -18.35
CA ILE A 481 -12.59 14.30 -18.38
C ILE A 481 -13.86 14.80 -19.08
N ARG A 482 -14.30 16.04 -18.80
CA ARG A 482 -15.44 16.68 -19.47
C ARG A 482 -15.20 16.93 -20.96
N ARG A 483 -14.04 17.48 -21.32
CA ARG A 483 -13.69 17.75 -22.74
C ARG A 483 -13.70 16.47 -23.59
N ASP A 484 -13.21 15.37 -23.04
CA ASP A 484 -13.25 14.09 -23.74
C ASP A 484 -14.69 13.54 -23.91
N ILE A 485 -15.62 13.87 -23.00
CA ILE A 485 -17.05 13.52 -23.18
C ILE A 485 -17.63 14.31 -24.35
N SER A 486 -17.39 15.62 -24.39
CA SER A 486 -17.90 16.49 -25.46
C SER A 486 -17.36 16.07 -26.84
N ARG A 487 -16.08 15.72 -26.94
CA ARG A 487 -15.49 15.20 -28.20
C ARG A 487 -16.12 13.89 -28.65
N LYS A 488 -16.41 12.97 -27.72
CA LYS A 488 -17.01 11.68 -28.06
C LYS A 488 -18.47 11.84 -28.52
N MET A 489 -19.23 12.72 -27.87
CA MET A 489 -20.59 13.06 -28.30
C MET A 489 -20.59 13.70 -29.69
N GLN A 490 -19.67 14.64 -29.97
CA GLN A 490 -19.52 15.23 -31.31
C GLN A 490 -19.12 14.20 -32.37
N SER A 491 -18.29 13.21 -32.04
CA SER A 491 -17.94 12.13 -32.97
C SER A 491 -19.09 11.15 -33.24
N GLU A 492 -19.90 10.85 -32.22
CA GLU A 492 -21.08 9.99 -32.34
C GLU A 492 -22.22 10.70 -33.09
N ASP A 493 -22.42 12.01 -32.89
CA ASP A 493 -23.37 12.80 -33.68
C ASP A 493 -22.91 12.91 -35.15
N SER A 494 -21.60 13.08 -35.40
CA SER A 494 -21.08 13.15 -36.78
C SER A 494 -21.17 11.80 -37.54
N SER A 495 -21.15 10.67 -36.83
CA SER A 495 -21.33 9.35 -37.44
C SER A 495 -22.80 8.99 -37.61
N PHE A 496 -23.70 9.57 -36.81
CA PHE A 496 -25.15 9.42 -36.95
C PHE A 496 -25.73 10.27 -38.09
N PHE A 497 -25.12 11.43 -38.39
CA PHE A 497 -25.48 12.28 -39.53
C PHE A 497 -24.72 11.96 -40.83
N GLY A 498 -23.90 10.89 -40.83
CA GLY A 498 -23.05 10.49 -41.96
C GLY A 498 -23.61 9.37 -42.84
N TRP A 499 -24.91 9.06 -42.75
CA TRP A 499 -25.61 8.09 -43.61
C TRP A 499 -26.74 8.76 -44.40
#